data_AF-A0A1Q9HF46-F1
#
_entry.id   AF-A0A1Q9HF46-F1
#
_cell.length_a   1.000
_cell.length_b   1.000
_cell.length_c   1.000
_cell.angle_alpha   90.00
_cell.angle_beta   90.00
_cell.angle_gamma   90.00
#
_symmetry.space_group_name_H-M   'P 1'
#
loop_
_entity.id
_entity.type
_entity.pdbx_description
1 polymer ?
#
loop_
_entity_poly.entity_id
_entity_poly.type
_entity_poly.pdbx_seq_one_letter_code
_entity_poly.pdbx_strand_id
1 'polypeptide(L)'
;MKYWVIGLAFVPLGCDFHRDPVDALFEDYINRVANVQDEQALPLLPNQSVLLPDKRDLTLSIEPITIGLLDSYELRKCSLFNLIAERNSVLGKVQDQFREFDFQIALRKGITKCLQSKHISTELKTQLNAIYQLKQGQLPRYSANLLFTSDAMRQQLNGNEWIALDNQITSGELIRAYGTLNAMIETQDRDSSYNLALHQEVFEKVNLMGQLWFSLHNASKKLARVTEQLQKFDDKIICQSGRDTTKFRYLNNVFNHIYIERVQPYMARLDAHYFKLSPYITILENTHPEYRYPIRAAHQMFRDESLAHVKYWQELFERCGKNVTR
;
A
#
# COMPACT_ATOMS: atom_id res chain seq x y z
N MET A 1 28.78 -13.34 -66.06
CA MET A 1 28.36 -13.91 -64.76
C MET A 1 28.32 -12.78 -63.73
N LYS A 2 27.12 -12.34 -63.33
CA LYS A 2 26.93 -11.38 -62.23
C LYS A 2 26.37 -12.16 -61.04
N TYR A 3 27.20 -12.40 -60.03
CA TYR A 3 26.78 -13.05 -58.79
C TYR A 3 26.04 -12.02 -57.93
N TRP A 4 24.75 -12.28 -57.66
CA TRP A 4 23.99 -11.56 -56.65
C TRP A 4 24.23 -12.23 -55.30
N VAL A 5 24.89 -11.52 -54.38
CA VAL A 5 25.03 -11.92 -52.99
C VAL A 5 23.74 -11.52 -52.27
N ILE A 6 22.91 -12.50 -51.94
CA ILE A 6 21.74 -12.32 -51.08
C ILE A 6 22.26 -12.22 -49.65
N GLY A 7 22.30 -11.00 -49.10
CA GLY A 7 22.58 -10.75 -47.70
C GLY A 7 21.43 -11.25 -46.84
N LEU A 8 21.66 -12.33 -46.09
CA LEU A 8 20.72 -12.86 -45.11
C LEU A 8 20.67 -11.88 -43.92
N ALA A 9 19.60 -11.08 -43.85
CA ALA A 9 19.35 -10.21 -42.72
C ALA A 9 18.92 -11.05 -41.51
N PHE A 10 19.87 -11.29 -40.60
CA PHE A 10 19.62 -11.90 -39.30
C PHE A 10 18.92 -10.86 -38.43
N VAL A 11 17.61 -10.98 -38.25
CA VAL A 11 16.86 -10.16 -37.28
C VAL A 11 17.13 -10.78 -35.91
N PRO A 12 17.83 -10.12 -34.99
CA PRO A 12 17.95 -10.62 -33.64
C PRO A 12 16.56 -10.59 -33.01
N LEU A 13 16.02 -11.78 -32.69
CA LEU A 13 14.96 -11.93 -31.70
C LEU A 13 15.48 -11.32 -30.40
N GLY A 14 14.96 -10.17 -30.01
CA GLY A 14 15.28 -9.54 -28.73
C GLY A 14 14.87 -10.46 -27.60
N CYS A 15 15.84 -11.07 -26.93
CA CYS A 15 15.63 -11.69 -25.63
C CYS A 15 15.30 -10.58 -24.62
N ASP A 16 14.12 -10.66 -24.02
CA ASP A 16 13.61 -9.75 -23.00
C ASP A 16 14.33 -9.99 -21.66
N PHE A 17 15.55 -9.45 -21.53
CA PHE A 17 16.45 -9.66 -20.40
C PHE A 17 16.08 -8.89 -19.12
N HIS A 18 14.97 -8.13 -19.10
CA HIS A 18 14.59 -7.27 -17.98
C HIS A 18 13.15 -7.49 -17.49
N ARG A 19 12.67 -8.73 -17.53
CA ARG A 19 11.35 -9.06 -16.99
C ARG A 19 11.41 -9.32 -15.49
N ASP A 20 10.50 -8.72 -14.73
CA ASP A 20 10.40 -8.92 -13.29
C ASP A 20 10.16 -10.41 -12.96
N PRO A 21 10.82 -10.98 -11.93
CA PRO A 21 10.64 -12.39 -11.56
C PRO A 21 9.19 -12.80 -11.28
N VAL A 22 8.36 -11.91 -10.74
CA VAL A 22 6.94 -12.17 -10.48
C VAL A 22 6.15 -12.21 -11.79
N ASP A 23 6.42 -11.28 -12.71
CA ASP A 23 5.82 -11.33 -14.04
C ASP A 23 6.19 -12.63 -14.77
N ALA A 24 7.47 -13.00 -14.73
CA ALA A 24 7.95 -14.26 -15.30
C ALA A 24 7.28 -15.49 -14.66
N LEU A 25 6.97 -15.47 -13.36
CA LEU A 25 6.26 -16.54 -12.66
C LEU A 25 4.84 -16.76 -13.22
N PHE A 26 4.06 -15.69 -13.36
CA PHE A 26 2.69 -15.79 -13.89
C PHE A 26 2.67 -16.14 -15.39
N GLU A 27 3.66 -15.67 -16.15
CA GLU A 27 3.80 -16.03 -17.56
C GLU A 27 4.18 -17.49 -17.76
N ASP A 28 5.14 -18.01 -17.00
CA ASP A 28 5.47 -19.43 -17.00
C ASP A 28 4.22 -20.27 -16.63
N TYR A 29 3.43 -19.79 -15.67
CA TYR A 29 2.22 -20.48 -15.27
C TYR A 29 1.18 -20.57 -16.39
N ILE A 30 0.77 -19.44 -16.97
CA ILE A 30 -0.25 -19.45 -18.03
C ILE A 30 0.22 -20.19 -19.28
N ASN A 31 1.51 -20.08 -19.63
CA ASN A 31 2.06 -20.78 -20.78
C ASN A 31 2.06 -22.29 -20.59
N ARG A 32 2.41 -22.79 -19.39
CA ARG A 32 2.35 -24.23 -19.10
C ARG A 32 0.93 -24.77 -19.11
N VAL A 33 -0.03 -24.01 -18.61
CA VAL A 33 -1.45 -24.36 -18.71
C VAL A 33 -1.87 -24.46 -20.18
N ALA A 34 -1.62 -23.41 -20.96
CA ALA A 34 -2.02 -23.35 -22.37
C ALA A 34 -1.36 -24.44 -23.22
N ASN A 35 -0.08 -24.74 -22.98
CA ASN A 35 0.65 -25.82 -23.64
C ASN A 35 0.01 -27.19 -23.39
N VAL A 36 -0.48 -27.47 -22.17
CA VAL A 36 -1.18 -28.74 -21.90
C VAL A 36 -2.53 -28.80 -22.59
N GLN A 37 -3.18 -27.65 -22.77
CA GLN A 37 -4.45 -27.54 -23.48
C GLN A 37 -4.28 -27.64 -25.02
N ASP A 38 -3.06 -27.55 -25.54
CA ASP A 38 -2.71 -27.35 -26.96
C ASP A 38 -3.32 -26.08 -27.55
N GLU A 39 -3.32 -25.00 -26.77
CA GLU A 39 -3.91 -23.72 -27.12
C GLU A 39 -2.91 -22.59 -26.93
N GLN A 40 -3.16 -21.44 -27.56
CA GLN A 40 -2.36 -20.25 -27.32
C GLN A 40 -2.69 -19.66 -25.94
N ALA A 41 -1.67 -19.27 -25.19
CA ALA A 41 -1.85 -18.59 -23.92
C ALA A 41 -2.58 -17.27 -24.12
N LEU A 42 -3.67 -17.08 -23.38
CA LEU A 42 -4.32 -15.80 -23.27
C LEU A 42 -3.31 -14.74 -22.79
N PRO A 43 -3.24 -13.55 -23.42
CA PRO A 43 -2.27 -12.54 -23.03
C PRO A 43 -2.55 -12.07 -21.59
N LEU A 44 -1.49 -12.00 -20.78
CA LEU A 44 -1.56 -11.36 -19.46
C LEU A 44 -1.69 -9.84 -19.62
N LEU A 45 -2.43 -9.24 -18.71
CA LEU A 45 -2.57 -7.79 -18.67
C LEU A 45 -1.26 -7.14 -18.19
N PRO A 46 -0.90 -5.97 -18.75
CA PRO A 46 0.24 -5.20 -18.25
C PRO A 46 -0.04 -4.75 -16.81
N ASN A 47 1.04 -4.58 -16.05
CA ASN A 47 0.90 -4.14 -14.67
C ASN A 47 0.38 -2.70 -14.60
N GLN A 48 -0.56 -2.48 -13.70
CA GLN A 48 -1.09 -1.16 -13.42
C GLN A 48 -0.44 -0.61 -12.16
N SER A 49 0.25 0.52 -12.28
CA SER A 49 0.72 1.28 -11.13
C SER A 49 -0.45 1.76 -10.28
N VAL A 50 -0.28 1.75 -8.97
CA VAL A 50 -1.24 2.29 -8.02
C VAL A 50 -0.73 3.64 -7.54
N LEU A 51 -1.52 4.68 -7.81
CA LEU A 51 -1.16 6.06 -7.52
C LEU A 51 -2.28 6.71 -6.71
N LEU A 52 -1.89 7.48 -5.71
CA LEU A 52 -2.79 8.41 -5.03
C LEU A 52 -3.24 9.51 -6.00
N PRO A 53 -4.47 10.04 -5.85
CA PRO A 53 -4.88 11.28 -6.51
C PRO A 53 -3.88 12.41 -6.27
N ASP A 54 -3.89 13.42 -7.16
CA ASP A 54 -2.95 14.54 -7.09
C ASP A 54 -2.99 15.21 -5.71
N LYS A 55 -1.83 15.72 -5.27
CA LYS A 55 -1.71 16.39 -3.95
C LYS A 55 -2.77 17.46 -3.75
N ARG A 56 -3.05 18.25 -4.80
CA ARG A 56 -4.02 19.35 -4.75
C ARG A 56 -5.44 18.87 -4.44
N ASP A 57 -5.81 17.67 -4.91
CA ASP A 57 -7.16 17.12 -4.76
C ASP A 57 -7.35 16.48 -3.37
N LEU A 58 -6.25 16.09 -2.72
CA LEU A 58 -6.25 15.52 -1.37
C LEU A 58 -5.84 16.53 -0.28
N THR A 59 -5.53 17.77 -0.65
CA THR A 59 -5.13 18.80 0.31
C THR A 59 -6.35 19.47 0.92
N LEU A 60 -6.50 19.33 2.23
CA LEU A 60 -7.53 20.03 2.99
C LEU A 60 -7.01 21.40 3.42
N SER A 61 -7.75 22.45 3.05
CA SER A 61 -7.48 23.81 3.51
C SER A 61 -7.71 23.93 5.03
N ILE A 62 -6.82 24.64 5.71
CA ILE A 62 -6.86 24.86 7.16
C ILE A 62 -6.70 26.35 7.43
N GLU A 63 -7.73 26.94 8.04
CA GLU A 63 -7.73 28.37 8.36
C GLU A 63 -6.66 28.70 9.42
N PRO A 64 -5.74 29.64 9.16
CA PRO A 64 -4.76 30.06 10.16
C PRO A 64 -5.43 30.77 11.33
N ILE A 65 -4.86 30.59 12.53
CA ILE A 65 -5.32 31.26 13.74
C ILE A 65 -4.25 32.24 14.18
N THR A 66 -4.63 33.51 14.35
CA THR A 66 -3.73 34.58 14.80
C THR A 66 -4.04 34.98 16.23
N ILE A 67 -3.01 35.35 16.98
CA ILE A 67 -3.12 35.95 18.32
C ILE A 67 -2.48 37.34 18.30
N GLY A 68 -3.00 38.26 19.12
CA GLY A 68 -2.46 39.62 19.25
C GLY A 68 -1.00 39.62 19.72
N LEU A 69 -0.23 40.64 19.31
CA LEU A 69 1.20 40.74 19.64
C LEU A 69 1.46 40.83 21.16
N LEU A 70 0.66 41.63 21.88
CA LEU A 70 0.81 41.78 23.34
C LEU A 70 0.48 40.48 24.07
N ASP A 71 -0.59 39.80 23.66
CA ASP A 71 -0.99 38.49 24.15
C ASP A 71 0.10 37.44 23.89
N SER A 72 0.75 37.51 22.72
CA SER A 72 1.87 36.62 22.39
C SER A 72 3.05 36.77 23.35
N TYR A 73 3.35 37.98 23.83
CA TYR A 73 4.47 38.20 24.75
C TYR A 73 4.20 37.57 26.12
N GLU A 74 2.95 37.59 26.59
CA GLU A 74 2.57 36.97 27.86
C GLU A 74 2.77 35.44 27.85
N LEU A 75 2.73 34.79 26.68
CA LEU A 75 3.00 33.35 26.52
C LEU A 75 4.41 32.93 26.95
N ARG A 76 5.35 33.86 27.12
CA ARG A 76 6.68 33.58 27.71
C ARG A 76 6.59 33.06 29.13
N LYS A 77 5.57 33.51 29.89
CA LYS A 77 5.34 33.09 31.29
C LYS A 77 4.90 31.62 31.43
N CYS A 78 4.60 30.95 30.31
CA CYS A 78 4.27 29.53 30.25
C CYS A 78 5.06 28.77 29.17
N SER A 79 6.14 29.36 28.66
CA SER A 79 7.04 28.80 27.64
C SER A 79 6.42 28.50 26.26
N LEU A 80 5.14 28.85 26.02
CA LEU A 80 4.49 28.62 24.72
C LEU A 80 4.99 29.58 23.63
N PHE A 81 5.49 30.75 24.01
CA PHE A 81 6.01 31.74 23.05
C PHE A 81 7.10 31.16 22.13
N ASN A 82 8.06 30.40 22.69
CA ASN A 82 9.19 29.89 21.91
C ASN A 82 8.74 28.91 20.81
N LEU A 83 7.77 28.05 21.13
CA LEU A 83 7.20 27.10 20.17
C LEU A 83 6.51 27.83 19.00
N ILE A 84 5.72 28.88 19.31
CA ILE A 84 5.06 29.69 18.28
C ILE A 84 6.08 30.50 17.47
N ALA A 85 7.12 31.04 18.13
CA ALA A 85 8.18 31.79 17.47
C ALA A 85 8.97 30.91 16.49
N GLU A 86 9.28 29.66 16.86
CA GLU A 86 9.92 28.69 16.00
C GLU A 86 9.06 28.41 14.76
N ARG A 87 7.76 28.17 14.93
CA ARG A 87 6.83 27.99 13.80
C ARG A 87 6.72 29.21 12.89
N ASN A 88 6.77 30.41 13.46
CA ASN A 88 6.70 31.67 12.71
C ASN A 88 8.02 32.08 12.04
N SER A 89 9.12 31.40 12.34
CA SER A 89 10.41 31.62 11.69
C SER A 89 10.35 31.25 10.19
N VAL A 90 11.36 31.67 9.42
CA VAL A 90 11.47 31.34 7.99
C VAL A 90 11.48 29.82 7.78
N LEU A 91 12.27 29.10 8.57
CA LEU A 91 12.36 27.65 8.55
C LEU A 91 11.06 26.99 9.03
N GLY A 92 10.44 27.56 10.06
CA GLY A 92 9.16 27.09 10.59
C GLY A 92 8.06 27.11 9.55
N LYS A 93 7.96 28.18 8.74
CA LYS A 93 6.90 28.35 7.73
C LYS A 93 6.95 27.33 6.58
N VAL A 94 8.12 26.75 6.31
CA VAL A 94 8.34 25.80 5.21
C VAL A 94 8.48 24.35 5.68
N GLN A 95 8.11 24.06 6.93
CA GLN A 95 8.11 22.70 7.47
C GLN A 95 7.14 21.78 6.70
N ASP A 96 7.54 20.51 6.58
CA ASP A 96 6.69 19.45 6.04
C ASP A 96 5.55 19.07 6.98
N GLN A 97 4.67 18.19 6.51
CA GLN A 97 3.46 17.81 7.23
C GLN A 97 3.76 16.98 8.48
N PHE A 98 4.89 16.26 8.55
CA PHE A 98 5.32 15.52 9.74
C PHE A 98 5.64 16.48 10.88
N ARG A 99 6.51 17.46 10.60
CA ARG A 99 6.88 18.50 11.57
C ARG A 99 5.70 19.40 11.91
N GLU A 100 4.85 19.70 10.93
CA GLU A 100 3.63 20.47 11.20
C GLU A 100 2.69 19.72 12.13
N PHE A 101 2.48 18.42 11.93
CA PHE A 101 1.65 17.62 12.80
C PHE A 101 2.22 17.58 14.23
N ASP A 102 3.52 17.34 14.38
CA ASP A 102 4.22 17.38 15.68
C ASP A 102 4.06 18.76 16.35
N PHE A 103 4.19 19.85 15.59
CA PHE A 103 3.93 21.21 16.09
C PHE A 103 2.49 21.37 16.59
N GLN A 104 1.47 20.88 15.88
CA GLN A 104 0.08 21.00 16.31
C GLN A 104 -0.18 20.23 17.63
N ILE A 105 0.44 19.06 17.79
CA ILE A 105 0.38 18.30 19.05
C ILE A 105 1.09 19.06 20.19
N ALA A 106 2.30 19.55 19.93
CA ALA A 106 3.08 20.33 20.90
C ALA A 106 2.35 21.63 21.31
N LEU A 107 1.71 22.32 20.35
CA LEU A 107 0.95 23.54 20.57
C LEU A 107 -0.21 23.28 21.52
N ARG A 108 -1.00 22.23 21.29
CA ARG A 108 -2.11 21.85 22.17
C ARG A 108 -1.63 21.56 23.59
N LYS A 109 -0.52 20.82 23.73
CA LYS A 109 0.09 20.55 25.05
C LYS A 109 0.56 21.83 25.73
N GLY A 110 1.20 22.72 24.98
CA GLY A 110 1.64 24.04 25.46
C GLY A 110 0.47 24.92 25.92
N ILE A 111 -0.63 24.96 25.16
CA ILE A 111 -1.85 25.69 25.54
C ILE A 111 -2.42 25.13 26.86
N THR A 112 -2.55 23.81 27.00
CA THR A 112 -3.04 23.20 28.25
C THR A 112 -2.18 23.60 29.46
N LYS A 113 -0.85 23.62 29.31
CA LYS A 113 0.07 24.09 30.36
C LYS A 113 -0.14 25.57 30.69
N CYS A 114 -0.32 26.43 29.69
CA CYS A 114 -0.59 27.85 29.90
C CYS A 114 -1.92 28.10 30.62
N LEU A 115 -2.97 27.33 30.32
CA LEU A 115 -4.27 27.44 31.00
C LEU A 115 -4.16 27.13 32.51
N GLN A 116 -3.27 26.22 32.89
CA GLN A 116 -2.98 25.86 34.28
C GLN A 116 -2.06 26.85 35.00
N SER A 117 -1.34 27.72 34.27
CA SER A 117 -0.39 28.67 34.86
C SER A 117 -1.12 29.78 35.64
N LYS A 118 -0.60 30.12 36.82
CA LYS A 118 -1.08 31.25 37.63
C LYS A 118 -0.60 32.61 37.10
N HIS A 119 0.38 32.60 36.20
CA HIS A 119 1.03 33.82 35.71
C HIS A 119 0.38 34.39 34.43
N ILE A 120 -0.64 33.72 33.91
CA ILE A 120 -1.37 34.10 32.70
C ILE A 120 -2.69 34.78 33.09
N SER A 121 -2.96 35.93 32.48
CA SER A 121 -4.20 36.70 32.64
C SER A 121 -5.48 35.91 32.32
N THR A 122 -6.61 36.29 32.92
CA THR A 122 -7.91 35.61 32.70
C THR A 122 -8.39 35.80 31.26
N GLU A 123 -8.11 36.97 30.69
CA GLU A 123 -8.41 37.33 29.30
C GLU A 123 -7.66 36.41 28.34
N LEU A 124 -6.34 36.25 28.53
CA LEU A 124 -5.53 35.36 27.70
C LEU A 124 -5.91 33.88 27.88
N LYS A 125 -6.27 33.45 29.10
CA LYS A 125 -6.80 32.08 29.29
C LYS A 125 -8.08 31.84 28.51
N THR A 126 -8.97 32.83 28.45
CA THR A 126 -10.22 32.73 27.68
C THR A 126 -9.92 32.61 26.18
N GLN A 127 -9.02 33.44 25.65
CA GLN A 127 -8.56 33.35 24.27
C GLN A 127 -7.89 32.00 23.97
N LEU A 128 -6.96 31.56 24.81
CA LEU A 128 -6.25 30.29 24.66
C LEU A 128 -7.19 29.09 24.66
N ASN A 129 -8.24 29.11 25.49
CA ASN A 129 -9.25 28.06 25.49
C ASN A 129 -10.05 28.05 24.18
N ALA A 130 -10.39 29.22 23.62
CA ALA A 130 -11.05 29.29 22.31
C ALA A 130 -10.14 28.76 21.18
N ILE A 131 -8.88 29.19 21.15
CA ILE A 131 -7.86 28.70 20.20
C ILE A 131 -7.69 27.19 20.32
N TYR A 132 -7.66 26.67 21.56
CA TYR A 132 -7.56 25.24 21.81
C TYR A 132 -8.69 24.47 21.13
N GLN A 133 -9.95 24.89 21.33
CA GLN A 133 -11.10 24.21 20.71
C GLN A 133 -11.06 24.27 19.17
N LEU A 134 -10.69 25.42 18.60
CA LEU A 134 -10.52 25.54 17.15
C LEU A 134 -9.43 24.60 16.61
N LYS A 135 -8.26 24.56 17.28
CA LYS A 135 -7.17 23.66 16.90
C LYS A 135 -7.54 22.19 17.07
N GLN A 136 -8.32 21.83 18.08
CA GLN A 136 -8.86 20.47 18.20
C GLN A 136 -9.72 20.10 16.99
N GLY A 137 -10.61 20.99 16.54
CA GLY A 137 -11.42 20.76 15.35
C GLY A 137 -10.63 20.74 14.03
N GLN A 138 -9.45 21.37 13.99
CA GLN A 138 -8.57 21.35 12.82
C GLN A 138 -7.66 20.11 12.74
N LEU A 139 -7.41 19.42 13.86
CA LEU A 139 -6.44 18.33 13.92
C LEU A 139 -6.69 17.19 12.91
N PRO A 140 -7.93 16.74 12.66
CA PRO A 140 -8.19 15.74 11.62
C PRO A 140 -7.72 16.17 10.22
N ARG A 141 -7.77 17.48 9.90
CA ARG A 141 -7.27 17.98 8.61
C ARG A 141 -5.74 17.91 8.53
N TYR A 142 -5.06 18.20 9.64
CA TYR A 142 -3.60 18.01 9.71
C TYR A 142 -3.21 16.54 9.57
N SER A 143 -3.94 15.62 10.20
CA SER A 143 -3.75 14.17 10.03
C SER A 143 -3.97 13.73 8.57
N ALA A 144 -5.01 14.23 7.91
CA ALA A 144 -5.28 13.90 6.51
C ALA A 144 -4.19 14.42 5.57
N ASN A 145 -3.77 15.68 5.75
CA ASN A 145 -2.69 16.26 4.96
C ASN A 145 -1.37 15.52 5.21
N LEU A 146 -1.06 15.14 6.46
CA LEU A 146 0.08 14.29 6.79
C LEU A 146 0.07 12.97 6.00
N LEU A 147 -1.04 12.23 6.02
CA LEU A 147 -1.13 10.92 5.38
C LEU A 147 -1.12 11.00 3.84
N PHE A 148 -1.78 11.99 3.23
CA PHE A 148 -2.05 11.96 1.79
C PHE A 148 -1.31 13.03 0.98
N THR A 149 -0.70 14.02 1.64
CA THR A 149 0.00 15.13 0.95
C THR A 149 1.49 15.22 1.25
N SER A 150 1.97 14.58 2.33
CA SER A 150 3.40 14.50 2.63
C SER A 150 4.14 13.63 1.61
N ASP A 151 5.39 14.01 1.29
CA ASP A 151 6.20 13.25 0.35
C ASP A 151 6.50 11.84 0.85
N ALA A 152 6.88 11.70 2.12
CA ALA A 152 7.16 10.43 2.76
C ALA A 152 5.97 9.45 2.69
N MET A 153 4.76 9.90 3.05
CA MET A 153 3.59 9.01 2.99
C MET A 153 3.13 8.74 1.56
N ARG A 154 3.27 9.70 0.64
CA ARG A 154 2.95 9.44 -0.77
C ARG A 154 3.91 8.44 -1.41
N GLN A 155 5.19 8.50 -1.06
CA GLN A 155 6.17 7.48 -1.47
C GLN A 155 5.79 6.10 -0.91
N GLN A 156 5.27 6.06 0.31
CA GLN A 156 4.82 4.83 0.95
C GLN A 156 3.50 4.27 0.40
N LEU A 157 2.59 5.11 -0.09
CA LEU A 157 1.24 4.73 -0.52
C LEU A 157 1.10 4.57 -2.06
N ASN A 158 2.05 5.09 -2.83
CA ASN A 158 2.14 4.82 -4.26
C ASN A 158 2.93 3.52 -4.51
N GLY A 159 2.58 2.76 -5.55
CA GLY A 159 3.25 1.51 -5.87
C GLY A 159 3.32 1.24 -7.37
N ASN A 160 4.49 0.81 -7.84
CA ASN A 160 4.76 0.46 -9.23
C ASN A 160 5.67 -0.77 -9.35
N GLU A 161 5.98 -1.42 -8.23
CA GLU A 161 6.92 -2.53 -8.14
C GLU A 161 6.29 -3.66 -7.33
N TRP A 162 6.67 -4.89 -7.68
CA TRP A 162 6.26 -6.07 -6.95
C TRP A 162 6.95 -6.17 -5.59
N ILE A 163 6.24 -6.73 -4.62
CA ILE A 163 6.91 -7.40 -3.51
C ILE A 163 7.67 -8.58 -4.10
N ALA A 164 9.00 -8.59 -3.94
CA ALA A 164 9.87 -9.61 -4.51
C ALA A 164 9.57 -11.03 -3.97
N LEU A 165 9.86 -12.04 -4.79
CA LEU A 165 9.63 -13.46 -4.50
C LEU A 165 10.39 -13.98 -3.27
N ASP A 166 11.45 -13.31 -2.84
CA ASP A 166 12.33 -13.66 -1.71
C ASP A 166 12.36 -12.58 -0.61
N ASN A 167 11.55 -11.52 -0.74
CA ASN A 167 11.46 -10.47 0.28
C ASN A 167 11.04 -11.04 1.65
N GLN A 168 11.73 -10.59 2.70
CA GLN A 168 11.34 -10.88 4.08
C GLN A 168 10.01 -10.20 4.43
N ILE A 169 9.23 -10.84 5.30
CA ILE A 169 8.02 -10.23 5.84
C ILE A 169 8.43 -8.99 6.65
N THR A 170 7.89 -7.83 6.26
CA THR A 170 8.02 -6.45 6.78
C THR A 170 9.04 -6.18 7.90
N SER A 171 9.88 -5.15 7.73
CA SER A 171 10.83 -4.72 8.77
C SER A 171 10.13 -4.31 10.07
N GLY A 172 10.68 -4.72 11.22
CA GLY A 172 10.16 -4.34 12.53
C GLY A 172 10.20 -2.83 12.78
N GLU A 173 11.09 -2.11 12.11
CA GLU A 173 11.17 -0.64 12.15
C GLU A 173 9.97 0.02 11.48
N LEU A 174 9.56 -0.46 10.31
CA LEU A 174 8.40 0.07 9.61
C LEU A 174 7.11 -0.19 10.40
N ILE A 175 6.97 -1.37 11.00
CA ILE A 175 5.83 -1.69 11.88
C ILE A 175 5.78 -0.74 13.09
N ARG A 176 6.94 -0.43 13.71
CA ARG A 176 6.99 0.56 14.80
C ARG A 176 6.59 1.96 14.32
N ALA A 177 7.07 2.39 13.16
CA ALA A 177 6.73 3.68 12.57
C ALA A 177 5.21 3.81 12.33
N TYR A 178 4.59 2.79 11.74
CA TYR A 178 3.13 2.73 11.60
C TYR A 178 2.40 2.68 12.94
N GLY A 179 2.94 1.96 13.93
CA GLY A 179 2.40 1.93 15.29
C GLY A 179 2.36 3.32 15.93
N THR A 180 3.45 4.08 15.85
CA THR A 180 3.52 5.47 16.33
C THR A 180 2.54 6.36 15.57
N LEU A 181 2.52 6.28 14.24
CA LEU A 181 1.60 7.05 13.39
C LEU A 181 0.14 6.79 13.74
N ASN A 182 -0.24 5.52 13.85
CA ASN A 182 -1.60 5.09 14.19
C ASN A 182 -2.00 5.58 15.57
N ALA A 183 -1.15 5.37 16.57
CA ALA A 183 -1.41 5.83 17.93
C ALA A 183 -1.62 7.35 17.95
N MET A 184 -0.75 8.14 17.31
CA MET A 184 -0.85 9.60 17.32
C MET A 184 -2.10 10.12 16.58
N ILE A 185 -2.54 9.46 15.50
CA ILE A 185 -3.74 9.85 14.76
C ILE A 185 -5.03 9.44 15.50
N GLU A 186 -5.11 8.21 16.02
CA GLU A 186 -6.33 7.70 16.66
C GLU A 186 -6.59 8.33 18.03
N THR A 187 -5.56 8.40 18.87
CA THR A 187 -5.72 8.92 20.23
C THR A 187 -5.78 10.45 20.24
N GLN A 188 -5.23 11.10 19.20
CA GLN A 188 -5.00 12.54 19.16
C GLN A 188 -4.40 13.06 20.49
N ASP A 189 -3.58 12.20 21.12
CA ASP A 189 -3.33 12.26 22.56
C ASP A 189 -2.65 13.58 22.96
N ARG A 190 -3.07 14.05 24.12
CA ARG A 190 -2.65 15.32 24.72
C ARG A 190 -1.34 15.19 25.49
N ASP A 191 -0.87 13.96 25.76
CA ASP A 191 0.31 13.73 26.62
C ASP A 191 1.49 12.99 25.99
N SER A 192 1.35 12.51 24.76
CA SER A 192 2.39 11.82 24.01
C SER A 192 3.69 12.66 23.89
N SER A 193 4.82 12.10 24.34
CA SER A 193 6.18 12.62 24.05
C SER A 193 6.72 12.14 22.70
N TYR A 194 5.89 11.51 21.88
CA TYR A 194 6.29 10.98 20.59
C TYR A 194 6.51 12.12 19.59
N ASN A 195 7.55 11.96 18.78
CA ASN A 195 7.89 12.86 17.68
C ASN A 195 7.80 12.02 16.41
N LEU A 196 6.78 12.30 15.60
CA LEU A 196 6.52 11.53 14.40
C LEU A 196 7.56 11.81 13.33
N ALA A 197 8.13 13.02 13.27
CA ALA A 197 9.17 13.36 12.32
C ALA A 197 10.43 12.48 12.47
N LEU A 198 10.70 11.90 13.65
CA LEU A 198 11.78 10.91 13.82
C LEU A 198 11.55 9.61 13.05
N HIS A 199 10.31 9.30 12.66
CA HIS A 199 9.96 8.11 11.88
C HIS A 199 9.81 8.39 10.38
N GLN A 200 9.93 9.65 9.94
CA GLN A 200 9.69 10.05 8.55
C GLN A 200 10.63 9.32 7.58
N GLU A 201 11.92 9.25 7.90
CA GLU A 201 12.94 8.59 7.07
C GLU A 201 12.61 7.10 6.80
N VAL A 202 11.96 6.42 7.76
CA VAL A 202 11.52 5.03 7.60
C VAL A 202 10.48 4.90 6.49
N PHE A 203 9.53 5.84 6.42
CA PHE A 203 8.50 5.88 5.38
C PHE A 203 9.09 6.28 4.02
N GLU A 204 10.12 7.12 3.99
CA GLU A 204 10.82 7.53 2.75
C GLU A 204 11.69 6.40 2.19
N LYS A 205 12.27 5.54 3.03
CA LYS A 205 13.20 4.50 2.57
C LYS A 205 12.54 3.17 2.23
N VAL A 206 11.41 2.86 2.85
CA VAL A 206 10.75 1.55 2.71
C VAL A 206 9.34 1.73 2.19
N ASN A 207 9.19 1.58 0.87
CA ASN A 207 7.88 1.48 0.24
C ASN A 207 7.36 0.04 0.40
N LEU A 208 6.26 -0.13 1.12
CA LEU A 208 5.61 -1.42 1.30
C LEU A 208 4.10 -1.35 1.13
N MET A 209 3.44 -0.29 1.59
CA MET A 209 1.96 -0.25 1.53
C MET A 209 1.48 -0.08 0.08
N GLY A 210 2.16 0.75 -0.70
CA GLY A 210 1.95 0.90 -2.13
C GLY A 210 2.37 -0.33 -2.91
N GLN A 211 3.57 -0.90 -2.63
CA GLN A 211 4.01 -2.17 -3.24
C GLN A 211 3.04 -3.33 -2.95
N LEU A 212 2.49 -3.40 -1.75
CA LEU A 212 1.49 -4.40 -1.39
C LEU A 212 0.21 -4.20 -2.19
N TRP A 213 -0.31 -2.98 -2.28
CA TRP A 213 -1.51 -2.71 -3.09
C TRP A 213 -1.26 -3.06 -4.56
N PHE A 214 -0.13 -2.62 -5.12
CA PHE A 214 0.30 -2.98 -6.47
C PHE A 214 0.33 -4.50 -6.68
N SER A 215 0.96 -5.23 -5.76
CA SER A 215 1.14 -6.68 -5.87
C SER A 215 -0.18 -7.43 -5.74
N LEU A 216 -1.03 -7.06 -4.78
CA LEU A 216 -2.37 -7.65 -4.63
C LEU A 216 -3.20 -7.45 -5.89
N HIS A 217 -3.25 -6.21 -6.41
CA HIS A 217 -4.05 -5.87 -7.59
C HIS A 217 -3.58 -6.62 -8.84
N ASN A 218 -2.28 -6.56 -9.14
CA ASN A 218 -1.75 -7.16 -10.36
C ASN A 218 -1.69 -8.69 -10.29
N ALA A 219 -1.36 -9.28 -9.13
CA ALA A 219 -1.39 -10.74 -8.96
C ALA A 219 -2.81 -11.30 -9.12
N SER A 220 -3.81 -10.59 -8.58
CA SER A 220 -5.21 -10.93 -8.71
C SER A 220 -5.66 -10.93 -10.18
N LYS A 221 -5.32 -9.88 -10.95
CA LYS A 221 -5.62 -9.82 -12.40
C LYS A 221 -4.92 -10.91 -13.21
N LYS A 222 -3.64 -11.20 -12.91
CA LYS A 222 -2.91 -12.26 -13.61
C LYS A 222 -3.46 -13.64 -13.27
N LEU A 223 -3.76 -13.92 -12.00
CA LEU A 223 -4.35 -15.19 -11.59
C LEU A 223 -5.74 -15.38 -12.21
N ALA A 224 -6.58 -14.34 -12.23
CA ALA A 224 -7.87 -14.35 -12.91
C ALA A 224 -7.73 -14.76 -14.38
N ARG A 225 -6.69 -14.24 -15.07
CA ARG A 225 -6.40 -14.59 -16.46
C ARG A 225 -5.97 -16.06 -16.64
N VAL A 226 -5.22 -16.61 -15.69
CA VAL A 226 -4.90 -18.06 -15.69
C VAL A 226 -6.15 -18.89 -15.45
N THR A 227 -7.02 -18.49 -14.51
CA THR A 227 -8.30 -19.15 -14.26
C THR A 227 -9.19 -19.13 -15.50
N GLU A 228 -9.24 -18.01 -16.23
CA GLU A 228 -9.97 -17.90 -17.49
C GLU A 228 -9.40 -18.85 -18.55
N GLN A 229 -8.07 -18.94 -18.70
CA GLN A 229 -7.42 -19.90 -19.60
C GLN A 229 -7.83 -21.35 -19.25
N LEU A 230 -7.78 -21.68 -17.97
CA LEU A 230 -8.18 -23.00 -17.46
C LEU A 230 -9.63 -23.32 -17.82
N GLN A 231 -10.56 -22.43 -17.50
CA GLN A 231 -12.00 -22.60 -17.75
C GLN A 231 -12.34 -22.64 -19.24
N LYS A 232 -11.75 -21.76 -20.05
CA LYS A 232 -12.07 -21.62 -21.47
C LYS A 232 -11.77 -22.88 -22.27
N PHE A 233 -10.74 -23.62 -21.89
CA PHE A 233 -10.29 -24.82 -22.59
C PHE A 233 -10.34 -26.06 -21.67
N ASP A 234 -11.25 -26.07 -20.71
CA ASP A 234 -11.47 -27.18 -19.79
C ASP A 234 -11.96 -28.45 -20.51
N ASP A 235 -12.67 -28.28 -21.63
CA ASP A 235 -13.14 -29.36 -22.51
C ASP A 235 -11.98 -30.19 -23.11
N LYS A 236 -10.77 -29.60 -23.20
CA LYS A 236 -9.56 -30.29 -23.65
C LYS A 236 -8.99 -31.26 -22.62
N ILE A 237 -9.43 -31.18 -21.36
CA ILE A 237 -8.89 -31.98 -20.26
C ILE A 237 -9.78 -33.21 -20.03
N ILE A 238 -9.47 -34.28 -20.75
CA ILE A 238 -10.18 -35.56 -20.66
C ILE A 238 -9.58 -36.41 -19.55
N CYS A 239 -10.44 -36.97 -18.68
CA CYS A 239 -10.00 -37.81 -17.56
C CYS A 239 -10.92 -39.00 -17.25
N GLN A 240 -11.83 -39.35 -18.15
CA GLN A 240 -12.75 -40.49 -17.99
C GLN A 240 -12.02 -41.84 -18.14
N SER A 241 -12.48 -42.86 -17.42
CA SER A 241 -11.95 -44.24 -17.54
C SER A 241 -12.08 -44.76 -18.98
N GLY A 242 -11.00 -45.34 -19.50
CA GLY A 242 -10.95 -45.86 -20.88
C GLY A 242 -10.64 -44.82 -21.96
N ARG A 243 -10.32 -43.57 -21.58
CA ARG A 243 -9.79 -42.52 -22.48
C ARG A 243 -8.34 -42.17 -22.15
N ASP A 244 -7.67 -41.47 -23.06
CA ASP A 244 -6.33 -40.93 -22.82
C ASP A 244 -6.38 -39.78 -21.81
N THR A 245 -5.78 -40.01 -20.64
CA THR A 245 -5.73 -39.06 -19.51
C THR A 245 -4.40 -38.30 -19.43
N THR A 246 -3.57 -38.37 -20.49
CA THR A 246 -2.23 -37.75 -20.53
C THR A 246 -2.27 -36.25 -20.26
N LYS A 247 -3.21 -35.51 -20.87
CA LYS A 247 -3.38 -34.07 -20.63
C LYS A 247 -3.74 -33.77 -19.17
N PHE A 248 -4.65 -34.53 -18.57
CA PHE A 248 -4.97 -34.38 -17.15
C PHE A 248 -3.74 -34.62 -16.26
N ARG A 249 -2.96 -35.67 -16.53
CA ARG A 249 -1.71 -35.94 -15.79
C ARG A 249 -0.71 -34.79 -15.91
N TYR A 250 -0.52 -34.23 -17.10
CA TYR A 250 0.36 -33.09 -17.30
C TYR A 250 -0.16 -31.82 -16.63
N LEU A 251 -1.46 -31.54 -16.74
CA LEU A 251 -2.07 -30.39 -16.09
C LEU A 251 -1.96 -30.50 -14.57
N ASN A 252 -2.11 -31.70 -14.03
CA ASN A 252 -1.87 -31.99 -12.63
C ASN A 252 -0.40 -31.77 -12.22
N ASN A 253 0.57 -32.05 -13.08
CA ASN A 253 1.97 -31.72 -12.82
C ASN A 253 2.19 -30.20 -12.81
N VAL A 254 1.51 -29.46 -13.69
CA VAL A 254 1.53 -27.99 -13.68
C VAL A 254 0.93 -27.46 -12.37
N PHE A 255 -0.19 -28.02 -11.90
CA PHE A 255 -0.75 -27.69 -10.59
C PHE A 255 0.26 -27.89 -9.46
N ASN A 256 0.90 -29.06 -9.38
CA ASN A 256 1.85 -29.34 -8.30
C ASN A 256 3.11 -28.45 -8.38
N HIS A 257 3.79 -28.43 -9.52
CA HIS A 257 5.13 -27.82 -9.62
C HIS A 257 5.12 -26.30 -9.87
N ILE A 258 4.02 -25.75 -10.36
CA ILE A 258 3.93 -24.31 -10.63
C ILE A 258 2.97 -23.66 -9.64
N TYR A 259 1.74 -24.17 -9.53
CA TYR A 259 0.78 -23.55 -8.63
C TYR A 259 1.14 -23.78 -7.16
N ILE A 260 1.20 -25.04 -6.69
CA ILE A 260 1.45 -25.35 -5.27
C ILE A 260 2.88 -24.98 -4.84
N GLU A 261 3.89 -25.28 -5.65
CA GLU A 261 5.29 -25.05 -5.26
C GLU A 261 5.75 -23.59 -5.42
N ARG A 262 5.11 -22.76 -6.26
CA ARG A 262 5.61 -21.41 -6.61
C ARG A 262 4.57 -20.30 -6.50
N VAL A 263 3.45 -20.40 -7.21
CA VAL A 263 2.42 -19.35 -7.24
C VAL A 263 1.72 -19.22 -5.89
N GLN A 264 1.22 -20.32 -5.32
CA GLN A 264 0.51 -20.32 -4.04
C GLN A 264 1.38 -19.77 -2.89
N PRO A 265 2.68 -20.14 -2.74
CA PRO A 265 3.55 -19.53 -1.74
C PRO A 265 3.72 -18.03 -1.92
N TYR A 266 3.81 -17.55 -3.17
CA TYR A 266 3.85 -16.11 -3.44
C TYR A 266 2.55 -15.42 -3.03
N MET A 267 1.40 -15.98 -3.41
CA MET A 267 0.08 -15.46 -3.00
C MET A 267 -0.05 -15.43 -1.46
N ALA A 268 0.34 -16.51 -0.78
CA ALA A 268 0.32 -16.59 0.68
C ALA A 268 1.24 -15.54 1.33
N ARG A 269 2.35 -15.18 0.69
CA ARG A 269 3.24 -14.11 1.17
C ARG A 269 2.58 -12.74 1.08
N LEU A 270 1.91 -12.43 -0.02
CA LEU A 270 1.17 -11.17 -0.15
C LEU A 270 0.09 -11.04 0.94
N ASP A 271 -0.62 -12.14 1.20
CA ASP A 271 -1.61 -12.24 2.28
C ASP A 271 -0.96 -12.01 3.67
N ALA A 272 0.22 -12.58 3.91
CA ALA A 272 0.96 -12.39 5.16
C ALA A 272 1.40 -10.93 5.36
N HIS A 273 1.88 -10.25 4.32
CA HIS A 273 2.19 -8.82 4.39
C HIS A 273 0.94 -7.99 4.69
N TYR A 274 -0.18 -8.30 4.04
CA TYR A 274 -1.45 -7.64 4.31
C TYR A 274 -1.86 -7.77 5.78
N PHE A 275 -1.85 -8.97 6.36
CA PHE A 275 -2.22 -9.15 7.76
C PHE A 275 -1.28 -8.40 8.71
N LYS A 276 0.02 -8.31 8.41
CA LYS A 276 0.98 -7.52 9.21
C LYS A 276 0.68 -6.02 9.20
N LEU A 277 0.18 -5.50 8.09
CA LEU A 277 -0.17 -4.08 7.94
C LEU A 277 -1.63 -3.77 8.28
N SER A 278 -2.48 -4.79 8.37
CA SER A 278 -3.92 -4.65 8.59
C SER A 278 -4.32 -3.78 9.79
N PRO A 279 -3.58 -3.76 10.93
CA PRO A 279 -3.92 -2.88 12.04
C PRO A 279 -3.87 -1.38 11.68
N TYR A 280 -3.11 -1.00 10.66
CA TYR A 280 -2.85 0.39 10.27
C TYR A 280 -3.67 0.85 9.05
N ILE A 281 -4.50 -0.02 8.48
CA ILE A 281 -5.31 0.32 7.30
C ILE A 281 -6.44 1.30 7.68
N THR A 282 -6.99 1.19 8.89
CA THR A 282 -8.12 2.01 9.34
C THR A 282 -7.83 3.51 9.27
N ILE A 283 -6.62 3.95 9.66
CA ILE A 283 -6.23 5.36 9.54
C ILE A 283 -6.15 5.82 8.07
N LEU A 284 -5.83 4.93 7.13
CA LEU A 284 -5.80 5.25 5.70
C LEU A 284 -7.20 5.26 5.05
N GLU A 285 -8.20 4.66 5.70
CA GLU A 285 -9.59 4.63 5.21
C GLU A 285 -10.45 5.76 5.80
N ASN A 286 -10.15 6.20 7.03
CA ASN A 286 -11.05 7.06 7.80
C ASN A 286 -10.53 8.47 8.06
N THR A 287 -9.24 8.76 7.82
CA THR A 287 -8.66 10.07 8.17
C THR A 287 -9.05 11.18 7.19
N HIS A 288 -9.15 10.88 5.89
CA HIS A 288 -9.58 11.87 4.90
C HIS A 288 -11.10 11.77 4.67
N PRO A 289 -11.85 12.90 4.67
CA PRO A 289 -13.32 12.87 4.58
C PRO A 289 -13.83 12.33 3.24
N GLU A 290 -13.09 12.54 2.15
CA GLU A 290 -13.51 12.24 0.78
C GLU A 290 -12.67 11.17 0.08
N TYR A 291 -11.61 10.67 0.72
CA TYR A 291 -10.68 9.72 0.11
C TYR A 291 -10.44 8.56 1.05
N ARG A 292 -10.57 7.34 0.52
CA ARG A 292 -10.32 6.10 1.24
C ARG A 292 -9.27 5.32 0.48
N TYR A 293 -8.14 5.03 1.12
CA TYR A 293 -7.10 4.22 0.49
C TYR A 293 -7.62 2.80 0.25
N PRO A 294 -7.69 2.30 -1.00
CA PRO A 294 -8.54 1.16 -1.36
C PRO A 294 -7.87 -0.21 -1.14
N ILE A 295 -6.94 -0.33 -0.20
CA ILE A 295 -6.15 -1.56 -0.02
C ILE A 295 -6.98 -2.74 0.50
N ARG A 296 -8.01 -2.48 1.32
CA ARG A 296 -8.94 -3.54 1.77
C ARG A 296 -9.74 -4.12 0.61
N ALA A 297 -10.19 -3.26 -0.30
CA ALA A 297 -10.89 -3.69 -1.52
C ALA A 297 -9.96 -4.48 -2.45
N ALA A 298 -8.70 -4.05 -2.59
CA ALA A 298 -7.69 -4.78 -3.35
C ALA A 298 -7.40 -6.17 -2.75
N HIS A 299 -7.31 -6.27 -1.43
CA HIS A 299 -7.15 -7.55 -0.73
C HIS A 299 -8.38 -8.45 -0.90
N GLN A 300 -9.59 -7.91 -0.83
CA GLN A 300 -10.80 -8.67 -1.08
C GLN A 300 -10.82 -9.25 -2.50
N MET A 301 -10.56 -8.43 -3.53
CA MET A 301 -10.45 -8.90 -4.93
C MET A 301 -9.39 -9.99 -5.07
N PHE A 302 -8.24 -9.80 -4.44
CA PHE A 302 -7.17 -10.79 -4.40
C PHE A 302 -7.62 -12.14 -3.80
N ARG A 303 -8.36 -12.12 -2.68
CA ARG A 303 -8.90 -13.32 -2.05
C ARG A 303 -9.96 -13.99 -2.92
N ASP A 304 -10.84 -13.21 -3.54
CA ASP A 304 -11.90 -13.72 -4.41
C ASP A 304 -11.32 -14.44 -5.64
N GLU A 305 -10.34 -13.84 -6.32
CA GLU A 305 -9.67 -14.48 -7.47
C GLU A 305 -8.84 -15.71 -7.07
N SER A 306 -8.22 -15.68 -5.88
CA SER A 306 -7.51 -16.84 -5.34
C SER A 306 -8.47 -18.01 -5.07
N LEU A 307 -9.65 -17.72 -4.51
CA LEU A 307 -10.69 -18.72 -4.26
C LEU A 307 -11.28 -19.25 -5.56
N ALA A 308 -11.57 -18.39 -6.54
CA ALA A 308 -12.06 -18.81 -7.85
C ALA A 308 -11.07 -19.76 -8.54
N HIS A 309 -9.78 -19.45 -8.45
CA HIS A 309 -8.72 -20.30 -8.99
C HIS A 309 -8.64 -21.67 -8.31
N VAL A 310 -8.66 -21.71 -6.97
CA VAL A 310 -8.69 -22.97 -6.22
C VAL A 310 -9.93 -23.79 -6.53
N LYS A 311 -11.08 -23.14 -6.66
CA LYS A 311 -12.36 -23.78 -6.98
C LYS A 311 -12.30 -24.52 -8.32
N TYR A 312 -11.71 -23.92 -9.36
CA TYR A 312 -11.49 -24.62 -10.63
C TYR A 312 -10.70 -25.92 -10.43
N TRP A 313 -9.61 -25.89 -9.66
CA TRP A 313 -8.80 -27.09 -9.42
C TRP A 313 -9.55 -28.16 -8.64
N GLN A 314 -10.34 -27.77 -7.64
CA GLN A 314 -11.20 -28.68 -6.87
C GLN A 314 -12.20 -29.39 -7.78
N GLU A 315 -12.92 -28.63 -8.61
CA GLU A 315 -13.91 -29.16 -9.57
C GLU A 315 -13.25 -30.10 -10.59
N LEU A 316 -12.08 -29.73 -11.11
CA LEU A 316 -11.31 -30.57 -12.03
C LEU A 316 -10.93 -31.90 -11.37
N PHE A 317 -10.40 -31.88 -10.14
CA PHE A 317 -9.97 -33.09 -9.45
C PHE A 317 -11.13 -33.98 -9.02
N GLU A 318 -12.23 -33.40 -8.57
CA GLU A 318 -13.46 -34.14 -8.26
C GLU A 318 -14.00 -34.85 -9.50
N ARG A 319 -14.15 -34.12 -10.63
CA ARG A 319 -14.56 -34.68 -11.92
C ARG A 319 -13.65 -35.82 -12.40
N CYS A 320 -12.35 -35.70 -12.13
CA CYS A 320 -11.34 -36.67 -12.55
C CYS A 320 -11.05 -37.77 -11.51
N GLY A 321 -11.84 -37.86 -10.44
CA GLY A 321 -11.71 -38.91 -9.42
C GLY A 321 -10.39 -38.88 -8.64
N LYS A 322 -9.72 -37.72 -8.60
CA LYS A 322 -8.47 -37.53 -7.87
C LYS A 322 -8.77 -36.98 -6.48
N ASN A 323 -8.49 -37.78 -5.46
CA ASN A 323 -8.50 -37.28 -4.08
C ASN A 323 -7.35 -36.29 -3.88
N VAL A 324 -7.70 -35.06 -3.52
CA VAL A 324 -6.73 -34.06 -3.07
C VAL A 324 -6.35 -34.44 -1.65
N THR A 325 -5.23 -35.14 -1.46
CA THR A 325 -4.68 -35.34 -0.11
C THR A 325 -4.29 -33.97 0.44
N ARG A 326 -4.94 -33.60 1.54
CA ARG A 326 -4.84 -32.31 2.19
C ARG A 326 -3.48 -32.09 2.85
#